data_AF-A0A957UXM2-F1
#
_entry.id   AF-A0A957UXM2-F1
#
_cell.length_a   1.000
_cell.length_b   1.000
_cell.length_c   1.000
_cell.angle_alpha   90.00
_cell.angle_beta   90.00
_cell.angle_gamma   90.00
#
_symmetry.space_group_name_H-M   'P 1'
#
loop_
_entity.id
_entity.type
_entity.pdbx_description
1 polymer ?
#
loop_
_entity_poly.entity_id
_entity_poly.type
_entity_poly.pdbx_seq_one_letter_code
_entity_poly.pdbx_strand_id
1 'polypeptide(L)'
;MPCLFALLGAFAPRLALFFLWIFTPLVNASFRGWALPWLWPILGVIFLPFTTLMYVLVVGPLGSTNIWGWLIVFLGLLIDLRAYADAAANRNQIPGMASH
;
A
#
# COMPACT_ATOMS: atom_id res chain seq x y z
N MET A 1 10.30 -20.94 -3.29
CA MET A 1 9.15 -20.76 -2.37
C MET A 1 8.57 -19.36 -2.57
N PRO A 2 7.72 -19.14 -3.59
CA PRO A 2 7.12 -17.83 -3.87
C PRO A 2 6.35 -17.24 -2.68
N CYS A 3 5.89 -18.08 -1.75
CA CYS A 3 5.20 -17.69 -0.53
C CYS A 3 6.02 -16.77 0.40
N LEU A 4 7.34 -16.99 0.50
CA LEU A 4 8.20 -16.15 1.36
C LEU A 4 8.33 -14.73 0.79
N PHE A 5 8.49 -14.62 -0.53
CA PHE A 5 8.54 -13.32 -1.22
C PHE A 5 7.18 -12.61 -1.22
N ALA A 6 6.08 -13.34 -1.32
CA ALA A 6 4.73 -12.79 -1.19
C ALA A 6 4.46 -12.25 0.22
N LEU A 7 4.86 -13.00 1.26
CA LEU A 7 4.77 -12.57 2.65
C LEU A 7 5.63 -11.33 2.91
N LEU A 8 6.89 -11.35 2.44
CA LEU A 8 7.80 -10.21 2.60
C LEU A 8 7.29 -8.98 1.83
N GLY A 9 6.80 -9.17 0.60
CA GLY A 9 6.23 -8.10 -0.21
C GLY A 9 4.96 -7.50 0.39
N ALA A 10 4.13 -8.28 1.07
CA ALA A 10 2.92 -7.78 1.73
C ALA A 10 3.23 -7.10 3.09
N PHE A 11 4.22 -7.59 3.84
CA PHE A 11 4.57 -7.06 5.16
C PHE A 11 5.51 -5.84 5.09
N ALA A 12 6.48 -5.85 4.18
CA ALA A 12 7.47 -4.79 4.04
C ALA A 12 6.87 -3.38 3.91
N PRO A 13 5.87 -3.11 3.04
CA PRO A 13 5.32 -1.75 2.91
C PRO A 13 4.57 -1.31 4.17
N ARG A 14 3.91 -2.24 4.89
CA ARG A 14 3.23 -1.94 6.16
C ARG A 14 4.24 -1.56 7.25
N LEU A 15 5.33 -2.32 7.35
CA LEU A 15 6.40 -2.05 8.30
C LEU A 15 7.09 -0.72 7.98
N ALA A 16 7.38 -0.47 6.69
CA ALA A 16 8.00 0.77 6.26
C ALA A 16 7.11 1.99 6.52
N LEU A 17 5.79 1.90 6.32
CA LEU A 17 4.85 2.96 6.70
C LEU A 17 4.83 3.19 8.22
N PHE A 18 4.84 2.11 9.02
CA PHE A 18 4.88 2.22 10.47
C PHE A 18 6.18 2.90 10.96
N PHE A 19 7.32 2.50 10.39
CA PHE A 19 8.61 3.15 10.66
C PHE A 19 8.62 4.61 10.20
N LEU A 20 8.16 4.92 8.99
CA LEU A 20 8.07 6.30 8.51
C LEU A 20 7.18 7.14 9.42
N TRP A 21 6.10 6.58 9.96
CA TRP A 21 5.18 7.32 10.82
C TRP A 21 5.78 7.68 12.18
N ILE A 22 6.54 6.76 12.78
CA ILE A 22 7.18 6.97 14.09
C ILE A 22 8.44 7.84 13.96
N PHE A 23 9.27 7.55 12.96
CA PHE A 23 10.59 8.18 12.82
C PHE A 23 10.56 9.49 12.04
N THR A 24 9.49 9.77 11.28
CA THR A 24 9.43 10.97 10.45
C THR A 24 8.04 11.64 10.46
N PRO A 25 7.96 12.96 10.26
CA PRO A 25 6.68 13.65 10.13
C PRO A 25 6.05 13.48 8.74
N LEU A 26 6.67 12.73 7.81
CA LEU A 26 6.24 12.66 6.40
C LEU A 26 4.81 12.14 6.26
N VAL A 27 4.44 11.11 7.02
CA VAL A 27 3.09 10.53 6.97
C VAL A 27 2.06 11.59 7.35
N ASN A 28 2.23 12.23 8.51
CA ASN A 28 1.32 13.29 8.94
C ASN A 28 1.32 14.47 7.97
N ALA A 29 2.48 14.88 7.47
CA ALA A 29 2.61 15.99 6.51
C ALA A 29 1.85 15.72 5.21
N SER A 30 1.90 14.49 4.70
CA SER A 30 1.26 14.09 3.43
C SER A 30 -0.27 14.14 3.47
N PHE A 31 -0.86 13.98 4.66
CA PHE A 31 -2.32 13.93 4.86
C PHE A 31 -2.90 15.16 5.58
N ARG A 32 -2.08 16.14 5.96
CA ARG A 32 -2.50 17.34 6.73
C ARG A 32 -3.70 18.10 6.13
N GLY A 33 -3.81 18.16 4.81
CA GLY A 33 -4.88 18.88 4.10
C GLY A 33 -6.16 18.07 3.85
N TRP A 34 -6.22 16.81 4.27
CA TRP A 34 -7.38 15.96 4.04
C TRP A 34 -8.42 16.12 5.15
N ALA A 35 -9.68 15.82 4.85
CA ALA A 35 -10.80 15.97 5.81
C ALA A 35 -10.57 15.23 7.14
N LEU A 36 -9.90 14.06 7.11
CA LEU A 36 -9.61 13.21 8.27
C LEU A 36 -8.13 12.73 8.20
N PRO A 37 -7.16 13.54 8.68
CA PRO A 37 -5.73 13.31 8.45
C PRO A 37 -5.17 12.05 9.15
N TRP A 38 -5.83 11.60 10.22
CA TRP A 38 -5.45 10.42 10.99
C TRP A 38 -6.07 9.13 10.46
N LEU A 39 -7.24 9.22 9.79
CA LEU A 39 -7.96 8.05 9.28
C LEU A 39 -7.37 7.54 7.96
N TRP A 40 -6.99 8.43 7.05
CA TRP A 40 -6.46 8.03 5.75
C TRP A 40 -5.17 7.21 5.77
N PRO A 41 -4.14 7.54 6.57
CA PRO A 41 -2.96 6.69 6.65
C PRO A 41 -3.29 5.30 7.19
N ILE A 42 -4.22 5.19 8.15
CA ILE A 42 -4.67 3.89 8.68
C ILE A 42 -5.37 3.07 7.60
N LEU A 43 -6.28 3.69 6.86
CA LEU A 43 -6.99 3.01 5.77
C LEU A 43 -6.01 2.59 4.66
N GLY A 44 -5.05 3.44 4.34
CA GLY A 44 -3.98 3.16 3.40
C GLY A 44 -3.14 1.95 3.78
N VAL A 45 -2.72 1.84 5.05
CA VAL A 45 -1.96 0.67 5.55
C VAL A 45 -2.76 -0.64 5.43
N ILE A 46 -4.08 -0.58 5.60
CA ILE A 46 -4.95 -1.77 5.58
C ILE A 46 -5.29 -2.20 4.15
N PHE A 47 -5.71 -1.26 3.31
CA PHE A 47 -6.24 -1.55 1.97
C PHE A 47 -5.19 -1.40 0.85
N LEU A 48 -4.35 -0.37 0.88
CA LEU A 48 -3.42 -0.06 -0.21
C LEU A 48 -2.02 0.33 0.31
N PRO A 49 -1.30 -0.62 0.91
CA PRO A 49 -0.06 -0.32 1.61
C PRO A 49 1.04 0.18 0.65
N PHE A 50 1.14 -0.35 -0.57
CA PHE A 50 2.15 0.13 -1.52
C PHE A 50 1.81 1.52 -2.05
N THR A 51 0.54 1.73 -2.43
CA THR A 51 0.08 3.03 -2.94
C THR A 51 0.33 4.14 -1.91
N THR A 52 0.00 3.85 -0.65
CA THR A 52 0.16 4.81 0.45
C THR A 52 1.63 5.11 0.72
N LEU A 53 2.50 4.09 0.69
CA LEU A 53 3.94 4.27 0.84
C LEU A 53 4.51 5.17 -0.27
N MET A 54 4.18 4.88 -1.53
CA MET A 54 4.64 5.69 -2.67
C MET A 54 4.12 7.13 -2.58
N TYR A 55 2.86 7.31 -2.18
CA TYR A 55 2.28 8.63 -1.98
C TYR A 55 3.02 9.42 -0.90
N VAL A 56 3.29 8.83 0.26
CA VAL A 56 4.02 9.49 1.36
C VAL A 56 5.46 9.83 0.96
N LEU A 57 6.14 8.96 0.22
CA LEU A 57 7.52 9.22 -0.23
C LEU A 57 7.61 10.36 -1.24
N VAL A 58 6.62 10.48 -2.12
CA VAL A 58 6.58 11.49 -3.18
C VAL A 58 6.06 12.84 -2.65
N VAL A 59 4.98 12.82 -1.86
CA VAL A 59 4.29 14.03 -1.38
C VAL A 59 4.86 14.53 -0.05
N GLY A 60 5.34 13.65 0.82
CA GLY A 60 5.82 14.01 2.16
C GLY A 60 6.90 15.10 2.19
N PRO A 61 7.92 15.09 1.32
CA PRO A 61 8.97 16.11 1.32
C PRO A 61 8.55 17.48 0.78
N LEU A 62 7.62 17.52 -0.18
CA LEU A 62 7.32 18.73 -0.97
C LEU A 62 5.90 19.27 -0.79
N GLY A 63 5.00 18.52 -0.14
CA GLY A 63 3.58 18.84 0.01
C GLY A 63 2.75 18.79 -1.28
N SER A 64 3.40 18.58 -2.42
CA SER A 64 2.80 18.48 -3.76
C SER A 64 3.62 17.53 -4.62
N THR A 65 2.98 16.99 -5.66
CA THR A 65 3.60 16.05 -6.60
C THR A 65 3.27 16.44 -8.04
N ASN A 66 4.22 16.20 -8.95
CA ASN A 66 4.02 16.38 -10.40
C ASN A 66 3.50 15.07 -11.04
N ILE A 67 3.24 15.09 -12.34
CA ILE A 67 2.73 13.93 -13.10
C ILE A 67 3.62 12.69 -12.94
N TRP A 68 4.94 12.86 -12.87
CA TRP A 68 5.89 11.77 -12.64
C TRP A 68 5.72 11.11 -11.27
N GLY A 69 5.43 11.89 -10.24
CA GLY A 69 5.18 11.34 -8.91
C GLY A 69 3.85 10.60 -8.85
N TRP A 70 2.81 11.11 -9.53
CA TRP A 70 1.54 10.40 -9.68
C TRP A 70 1.67 9.09 -10.45
N LEU A 71 2.55 9.01 -11.44
CA LEU A 71 2.85 7.74 -12.14
C LEU A 71 3.42 6.69 -11.17
N ILE A 72 4.27 7.08 -10.22
CA ILE A 72 4.81 6.17 -9.21
C ILE A 72 3.71 5.70 -8.25
N VAL A 73 2.84 6.62 -7.80
CA VAL A 73 1.68 6.26 -6.96
C VAL A 73 0.75 5.29 -7.70
N PHE A 74 0.49 5.54 -8.98
CA PHE A 74 -0.32 4.67 -9.82
C PHE A 74 0.31 3.28 -10.00
N LEU A 75 1.64 3.19 -10.14
CA LEU A 75 2.33 1.91 -10.18
C LEU A 75 2.16 1.15 -8.85
N GLY A 76 2.22 1.84 -7.71
CA GLY A 76 1.90 1.28 -6.40
C GLY A 76 0.47 0.71 -6.33
N LEU A 77 -0.49 1.41 -6.91
CA LEU A 77 -1.89 0.96 -7.01
C LEU A 77 -2.02 -0.32 -7.84
N LEU A 78 -1.29 -0.44 -8.95
CA LEU A 78 -1.29 -1.65 -9.76
C LEU A 78 -0.71 -2.86 -8.99
N ILE A 79 0.30 -2.63 -8.15
CA ILE A 79 0.88 -3.67 -7.30
C ILE A 79 -0.13 -4.14 -6.25
N ASP A 80 -0.80 -3.21 -5.57
CA ASP A 80 -1.83 -3.54 -4.59
C ASP A 80 -3.00 -4.31 -5.26
N LEU A 81 -3.47 -3.87 -6.44
CA LEU A 81 -4.54 -4.54 -7.17
C LEU A 81 -4.16 -5.94 -7.62
N ARG A 82 -2.90 -6.13 -8.06
CA ARG A 82 -2.39 -7.45 -8.42
C ARG A 82 -2.39 -8.39 -7.22
N ALA A 83 -2.00 -7.91 -6.04
CA ALA A 83 -2.05 -8.73 -4.82
C ALA A 83 -3.48 -9.19 -4.49
N TYR A 84 -4.49 -8.33 -4.70
CA TYR A 84 -5.90 -8.73 -4.55
C TYR A 84 -6.33 -9.75 -5.61
N ALA A 85 -5.91 -9.59 -6.87
CA ALA A 85 -6.22 -10.54 -7.93
C ALA A 85 -5.59 -11.92 -7.68
N ASP A 86 -4.34 -11.95 -7.23
CA ASP A 86 -3.63 -13.19 -6.89
C ASP A 86 -4.30 -13.90 -5.70
N ALA A 87 -4.75 -13.15 -4.69
CA ALA A 87 -5.50 -13.71 -3.56
C ALA A 87 -6.86 -14.32 -3.98
N ALA A 88 -7.57 -13.67 -4.91
CA ALA A 88 -8.82 -14.18 -5.46
C ALA A 88 -8.61 -15.43 -6.33
N ALA A 89 -7.58 -15.44 -7.18
CA ALA A 89 -7.23 -16.58 -8.02
C ALA A 89 -6.86 -17.81 -7.20
N ASN A 90 -6.07 -17.63 -6.12
CA ASN A 90 -5.65 -18.73 -5.24
C ASN A 90 -6.84 -19.38 -4.51
N ARG A 91 -7.91 -18.62 -4.20
CA ARG A 91 -9.14 -19.17 -3.60
C ARG A 91 -9.87 -20.12 -4.54
N ASN A 92 -9.78 -19.89 -5.86
CA ASN A 92 -10.41 -20.73 -6.88
C ASN A 92 -9.60 -22.00 -7.19
N GLN A 93 -8.36 -22.11 -6.70
CA GLN A 93 -7.46 -23.22 -6.96
C GLN A 93 -7.41 -24.26 -5.84
N ILE A 94 -8.18 -24.10 -4.76
CA ILE A 94 -8.23 -25.05 -3.63
C ILE A 94 -8.94 -26.34 -4.11
N PRO A 95 -8.21 -27.45 -4.34
CA PRO A 95 -8.79 -28.70 -4.83
C PRO A 95 -9.57 -29.33 -3.66
N GLY A 96 -10.91 -29.33 -3.75
CA GLY A 96 -11.81 -29.81 -2.69
C GLY A 96 -12.99 -28.90 -2.37
N MET A 97 -13.05 -27.69 -2.95
CA MET A 97 -14.27 -26.85 -2.98
C MET A 97 -15.07 -26.98 -4.29
N ALA A 98 -14.88 -28.08 -5.03
CA ALA A 98 -15.90 -28.55 -5.95
C ALA A 98 -17.03 -29.11 -5.08
N SER A 99 -18.16 -28.42 -5.04
CA SER A 99 -19.38 -28.96 -4.49
C SER A 99 -19.71 -30.26 -5.22
N HIS A 100 -19.46 -31.40 -4.58
CA HIS A 100 -20.23 -32.64 -4.66
C HIS A 100 -19.76 -33.61 -3.58
#